data_AF-A0A9W6WWQ4-F1
#
_entry.id   AF-A0A9W6WWQ4-F1
#
_cell.length_a   1.000
_cell.length_b   1.000
_cell.length_c   1.000
_cell.angle_alpha   90.00
_cell.angle_beta   90.00
_cell.angle_gamma   90.00
#
_symmetry.space_group_name_H-M   'P 1'
#
loop_
_entity.id
_entity.type
_entity.pdbx_description
1 polymer ?
#
loop_
_entity_poly.entity_id
_entity_poly.type
_entity_poly.pdbx_seq_one_letter_code
_entity_poly.pdbx_strand_id
1 'polypeptide(L)'
;MSTAPRTVHAYAAFGKDEKVKPWEYQSRPLGPEDVEIKISHCGICGSDLHTIESGWGPSTYPCVVGHEIVGEVTLAGDKVQCHTSRCEDPKLDERSGERSKNTREEVGKLKSD
;
A
#
# COMPACT_ATOMS: atom_id res chain seq x y z
N MET A 1 -7.98 9.52 -8.04
CA MET A 1 -7.08 9.63 -6.87
C MET A 1 -5.75 10.25 -7.32
N SER A 2 -5.20 11.22 -6.60
CA SER A 2 -3.98 11.95 -7.02
C SER A 2 -2.69 11.21 -6.65
N THR A 3 -1.75 11.15 -7.58
CA THR A 3 -0.38 10.63 -7.39
C THR A 3 0.59 11.68 -6.86
N ALA A 4 0.11 12.88 -6.54
CA ALA A 4 0.94 13.97 -6.03
C ALA A 4 1.58 13.62 -4.66
N PRO A 5 2.73 14.24 -4.34
CA PRO A 5 3.33 14.20 -3.00
C PRO A 5 2.33 14.41 -1.87
N ARG A 6 2.53 13.73 -0.75
CA ARG A 6 1.75 13.91 0.47
C ARG A 6 2.64 14.23 1.66
N THR A 7 2.08 15.03 2.56
CA THR A 7 2.64 15.21 3.90
C THR A 7 2.54 13.90 4.66
N VAL A 8 3.69 13.37 5.10
CA VAL A 8 3.80 12.18 5.93
C VAL A 8 4.32 12.58 7.30
N HIS A 9 3.64 12.09 8.34
CA HIS A 9 4.09 12.21 9.72
C HIS A 9 4.72 10.89 10.17
N ALA A 10 5.94 10.96 10.69
CA ALA A 10 6.70 9.81 11.14
C ALA A 10 7.52 10.14 12.39
N TYR A 11 8.08 9.11 13.02
CA TYR A 11 9.18 9.29 13.98
C TYR A 11 10.49 8.97 13.27
N ALA A 12 11.47 9.86 13.38
CA ALA A 12 12.76 9.71 12.70
C ALA A 12 13.93 9.94 13.66
N ALA A 13 15.00 9.18 13.47
CA ALA A 13 16.31 9.48 14.02
C ALA A 13 17.06 10.43 13.07
N PHE A 14 17.77 11.41 13.62
CA PHE A 14 18.52 12.41 12.83
C PHE A 14 20.04 12.20 12.90
N GLY A 15 20.47 11.25 13.71
CA GLY A 15 21.85 10.80 13.84
C GLY A 15 21.89 9.49 14.61
N LYS A 16 23.06 8.84 14.58
CA LYS A 16 23.31 7.52 15.16
C LYS A 16 22.86 7.36 16.61
N ASP A 17 23.14 8.38 17.42
CA ASP A 17 22.91 8.35 18.88
C ASP A 17 21.81 9.34 19.28
N GLU A 18 21.02 9.82 18.31
CA GLU A 18 19.93 10.75 18.57
C GLU A 18 18.62 10.01 18.90
N LYS A 19 17.88 10.54 19.88
CA LYS A 19 16.53 10.06 20.15
C LYS A 19 15.63 10.31 18.95
N VAL A 20 14.80 9.32 18.62
CA VAL A 20 13.74 9.49 17.63
C VAL A 20 12.80 10.61 18.03
N LYS A 21 12.40 11.44 17.07
CA LYS A 21 11.49 12.56 17.27
C LYS A 21 10.47 12.66 16.14
N PRO A 22 9.30 13.29 16.38
CA PRO A 22 8.35 13.54 15.32
C PRO A 22 9.01 14.30 14.16
N TRP A 23 8.72 13.86 12.95
CA TRP A 23 9.21 14.44 11.71
C TRP A 23 8.10 14.46 10.68
N GLU A 24 8.06 15.53 9.91
CA GLU A 24 7.14 15.73 8.80
C GLU A 24 7.95 15.87 7.52
N TYR A 25 7.58 15.13 6.48
CA TYR A 25 8.22 15.22 5.18
C TYR A 25 7.22 15.05 4.04
N GLN A 26 7.62 15.45 2.84
CA GLN A 26 6.85 15.22 1.62
C GLN A 26 7.27 13.91 0.97
N SER A 27 6.32 13.02 0.71
CA SER A 27 6.56 11.85 -0.10
C SER A 27 6.94 12.24 -1.53
N ARG A 28 7.60 11.35 -2.26
CA ARG A 28 7.66 11.49 -3.72
C ARG A 28 6.27 11.27 -4.35
N PRO A 29 6.05 11.69 -5.60
CA PRO A 29 4.87 11.27 -6.35
C PRO A 29 4.79 9.74 -6.45
N LEU A 30 3.56 9.20 -6.42
CA LEU A 30 3.31 7.78 -6.60
C LEU A 30 3.55 7.39 -8.07
N GLY A 31 4.43 6.43 -8.30
CA GLY A 31 4.76 5.92 -9.61
C GLY A 31 3.83 4.77 -10.04
N PRO A 32 3.98 4.30 -11.30
CA PRO A 32 3.09 3.28 -11.87
C PRO A 32 3.16 1.91 -11.17
N GLU A 33 4.25 1.61 -10.48
CA GLU A 33 4.50 0.31 -9.81
C GLU A 33 4.41 0.40 -8.29
N ASP A 34 4.04 1.56 -7.75
CA ASP A 34 4.03 1.81 -6.32
C ASP A 34 2.66 1.58 -5.70
N VAL A 35 2.68 1.28 -4.40
CA VAL A 35 1.49 1.20 -3.55
C VAL A 35 1.64 2.22 -2.42
N GLU A 36 0.59 2.99 -2.21
CA GLU A 36 0.46 3.85 -1.04
C GLU A 36 -0.34 3.11 0.03
N ILE A 37 0.21 3.07 1.23
CA ILE A 37 -0.38 2.38 2.37
C ILE A 37 -0.59 3.38 3.50
N LYS A 38 -1.83 3.51 3.95
CA LYS A 38 -2.15 4.18 5.21
C LYS A 38 -1.86 3.21 6.35
N ILE A 39 -0.70 3.39 6.97
CA ILE A 39 -0.23 2.54 8.08
C ILE A 39 -1.12 2.75 9.30
N SER A 40 -1.65 1.65 9.84
CA SER A 40 -2.49 1.64 11.05
C SER A 40 -1.69 1.22 12.29
N HIS A 41 -0.78 0.26 12.11
CA HIS A 41 0.05 -0.32 13.16
C HIS A 41 1.43 -0.66 12.59
N CYS A 42 2.45 -0.55 13.43
CA CYS A 42 3.79 -1.05 13.14
C CYS A 42 4.36 -1.82 14.35
N GLY A 43 5.23 -2.78 14.06
CA GLY A 43 6.07 -3.47 15.04
C GLY A 43 7.39 -2.75 15.26
N ILE A 44 8.06 -3.08 16.36
CA ILE A 44 9.41 -2.62 16.69
C ILE A 44 10.27 -3.86 16.98
N CYS A 45 11.42 -3.94 16.31
CA CYS A 45 12.36 -5.04 16.45
C CYS A 45 13.79 -4.54 16.66
N GLY A 46 14.70 -5.41 17.09
CA GLY A 46 16.12 -5.07 17.26
C GLY A 46 16.81 -4.62 15.97
N SER A 47 16.32 -5.05 14.81
CA SER A 47 16.78 -4.57 13.49
C SER A 47 16.53 -3.08 13.26
N ASP A 48 15.49 -2.50 13.88
CA ASP A 48 15.22 -1.07 13.80
C ASP A 48 16.29 -0.27 14.57
N LEU A 49 16.64 -0.73 15.78
CA LEU A 49 17.73 -0.13 16.58
C LEU A 49 19.07 -0.27 15.88
N HIS A 50 19.42 -1.48 15.40
CA HIS A 50 20.65 -1.69 14.65
C HIS A 50 20.75 -0.77 13.41
N THR A 51 19.62 -0.47 12.78
CA THR A 51 19.57 0.46 11.63
C THR A 51 19.76 1.92 12.08
N ILE A 52 19.08 2.36 13.13
CA ILE A 52 19.25 3.70 13.71
C ILE A 52 20.70 3.91 14.19
N GLU A 53 21.36 2.88 14.71
CA GLU A 53 22.70 3.00 15.29
C GLU A 53 23.83 2.83 14.25
N SER A 54 23.50 2.80 12.96
CA SER A 54 24.45 2.50 11.87
C SER A 54 25.21 1.19 12.11
N GLY A 55 24.56 0.18 12.71
CA GLY A 55 25.16 -1.11 13.07
C GLY A 55 25.50 -1.99 11.87
N TRP A 56 24.88 -1.74 10.72
CA TRP A 56 25.14 -2.41 9.45
C TRP A 56 26.16 -1.67 8.55
N GLY A 57 26.68 -0.53 9.03
CA GLY A 57 27.39 0.46 8.23
C GLY A 57 26.70 1.83 8.32
N PRO A 58 27.25 2.86 7.66
CA PRO A 58 26.70 4.21 7.76
C PRO A 58 25.24 4.29 7.27
N SER A 59 24.31 4.63 8.17
CA SER A 59 22.91 4.90 7.83
C SER A 59 22.74 6.30 7.24
N THR A 60 21.72 6.46 6.40
CA THR A 60 21.29 7.77 5.90
C THR A 60 20.28 8.38 6.86
N TYR A 61 20.53 9.62 7.28
CA TYR A 61 19.63 10.37 8.17
C TYR A 61 19.03 11.57 7.43
N PRO A 62 17.80 12.01 7.78
CA PRO A 62 16.91 11.43 8.79
C PRO A 62 16.41 10.03 8.39
N CYS A 63 16.34 9.12 9.37
CA CYS A 63 16.00 7.72 9.19
C CYS A 63 14.67 7.41 9.88
N VAL A 64 13.67 7.00 9.08
CA VAL A 64 12.40 6.43 9.56
C VAL A 64 12.51 4.91 9.42
N VAL A 65 12.58 4.22 10.56
CA VAL A 65 12.61 2.75 10.62
C VAL A 65 11.20 2.17 10.79
N GLY A 66 11.09 0.84 10.80
CA GLY A 66 9.82 0.13 10.77
C GLY A 66 9.68 -0.67 9.48
N HIS A 67 9.82 -1.98 9.61
CA HIS A 67 9.70 -2.95 8.51
C HIS A 67 8.58 -3.98 8.76
N GLU A 68 7.90 -3.86 9.90
CA GLU A 68 6.74 -4.65 10.29
C GLU A 68 5.53 -3.71 10.30
N ILE A 69 4.70 -3.71 9.25
CA ILE A 69 3.57 -2.78 9.12
C ILE A 69 2.27 -3.48 8.74
N VAL A 70 1.15 -2.93 9.20
CA VAL A 70 -0.19 -3.28 8.73
C VAL A 70 -0.97 -2.00 8.43
N GLY A 71 -1.65 -1.97 7.30
CA GLY A 71 -2.40 -0.79 6.87
C GLY A 71 -3.35 -1.09 5.72
N GLU A 72 -4.03 -0.05 5.28
CA GLU A 72 -4.94 -0.06 4.15
C GLU A 72 -4.24 0.50 2.91
N VAL A 73 -4.39 -0.17 1.77
CA VAL A 73 -3.94 0.38 0.49
C VAL A 73 -4.87 1.50 0.08
N THR A 74 -4.37 2.74 0.05
CA THR A 74 -5.16 3.93 -0.31
C THR A 74 -5.01 4.32 -1.78
N LEU A 75 -3.92 3.89 -2.42
CA LEU A 75 -3.69 4.11 -3.84
C LEU A 75 -2.71 3.05 -4.39
N ALA A 76 -2.92 2.65 -5.64
CA ALA A 76 -2.02 1.77 -6.36
C ALA A 76 -1.76 2.31 -7.77
N GLY A 77 -0.50 2.29 -8.19
CA GLY A 77 -0.10 2.63 -9.54
C GLY A 77 -0.71 1.71 -10.60
N ASP A 78 -0.78 2.17 -11.84
CA ASP A 78 -1.52 1.47 -12.90
C ASP A 78 -0.89 0.15 -13.38
N LYS A 79 0.36 -0.13 -13.01
CA LYS A 79 1.03 -1.41 -13.26
C LYS A 79 0.97 -2.36 -12.07
N VAL A 80 0.41 -1.95 -10.94
CA VAL A 80 0.26 -2.82 -9.77
C VAL A 80 -0.88 -3.80 -10.02
N GLN A 81 -0.61 -5.08 -9.80
CA GLN A 81 -1.60 -6.14 -9.85
C GLN A 81 -1.71 -6.80 -8.48
N CYS A 82 -2.94 -7.03 -8.03
CA CYS A 82 -3.18 -7.74 -6.80
C CYS A 82 -3.16 -9.25 -7.04
N HIS A 83 -2.34 -9.99 -6.31
CA HIS A 83 -2.09 -11.41 -6.54
C HIS A 83 -3.11 -12.36 -5.89
N THR A 84 -4.37 -11.94 -5.68
CA THR A 84 -5.40 -12.82 -5.10
C THR A 84 -6.73 -12.77 -5.86
N SER A 85 -7.49 -13.86 -5.82
CA SER A 85 -8.82 -13.98 -6.41
C SER A 85 -9.91 -13.14 -5.72
N ARG A 86 -9.56 -12.38 -4.68
CA ARG A 86 -10.49 -11.62 -3.83
C ARG A 86 -10.14 -10.15 -3.70
N CYS A 87 -9.26 -9.65 -4.57
CA CYS A 87 -9.04 -8.22 -4.72
C CYS A 87 -10.23 -7.66 -5.48
N GLU A 88 -11.21 -7.08 -4.78
CA GLU A 88 -12.19 -6.24 -5.45
C GLU A 88 -11.42 -5.04 -6.01
N ASP A 89 -11.34 -5.00 -7.33
CA ASP A 89 -10.56 -3.99 -8.05
C ASP A 89 -11.17 -2.62 -7.75
N PRO A 90 -10.47 -1.69 -7.06
CA PRO A 90 -11.05 -0.40 -6.70
C PRO A 90 -11.39 0.45 -7.95
N LYS A 91 -10.85 0.07 -9.10
CA LYS A 91 -11.07 0.72 -10.41
C LYS A 91 -12.26 0.12 -11.19
N LEU A 92 -12.86 -1.00 -10.75
CA LEU A 92 -14.01 -1.62 -11.42
C LEU A 92 -15.37 -1.05 -10.99
N ASP A 93 -15.45 -0.31 -9.88
CA ASP A 93 -16.70 0.28 -9.38
C ASP A 93 -17.32 1.26 -10.41
N GLU A 94 -16.51 2.15 -10.99
CA GLU A 94 -17.01 3.16 -11.94
C GLU A 94 -17.28 2.65 -13.36
N ARG A 95 -16.96 1.38 -13.67
CA ARG A 95 -17.22 0.79 -15.00
C ARG A 95 -18.40 -0.17 -15.04
N SER A 96 -19.15 -0.29 -13.95
CA SER A 96 -20.31 -1.20 -13.84
C SER A 96 -21.62 -0.59 -14.37
N GLY A 97 -21.57 0.06 -15.54
CA GLY A 97 -22.76 0.47 -16.31
C GLY A 97 -23.36 -0.65 -17.17
N GLU A 98 -22.76 -1.84 -17.20
CA GLU A 98 -23.23 -2.94 -18.03
C GLU A 98 -23.59 -4.16 -17.17
N ARG A 99 -24.88 -4.22 -16.84
CA ARG A 99 -25.54 -5.34 -16.18
C ARG A 99 -25.21 -6.64 -16.92
N SER A 100 -24.34 -7.45 -16.32
CA SER A 100 -24.10 -8.84 -16.72
C SER A 100 -25.44 -9.58 -16.80
N LYS A 101 -25.83 -10.00 -18.02
CA LYS A 101 -26.99 -10.85 -18.24
C LYS A 101 -26.64 -12.25 -17.75
N ASN A 102 -27.20 -12.59 -16.59
CA ASN A 102 -27.06 -13.88 -15.92
C ASN A 102 -27.31 -15.07 -16.87
N THR A 103 -26.39 -16.01 -16.79
CA THR A 103 -26.46 -17.39 -17.27
C THR A 103 -27.59 -18.16 -16.57
N ARG A 104 -28.77 -18.32 -17.20
CA ARG A 104 -29.72 -19.38 -16.81
C ARG A 104 -30.86 -19.66 -17.81
N GLU A 105 -30.56 -20.03 -19.05
CA GLU A 105 -31.56 -20.69 -19.91
C GLU A 105 -30.90 -21.74 -20.82
N GLU A 106 -30.58 -22.91 -20.27
CA GLU A 106 -30.24 -24.07 -21.12
C GLU A 106 -30.82 -25.40 -20.61
N VAL A 107 -31.88 -25.39 -19.79
CA VAL A 107 -32.57 -26.62 -19.40
C VAL A 107 -34.07 -26.43 -19.51
N GLY A 108 -34.63 -26.86 -20.63
CA GLY A 108 -36.05 -27.24 -20.70
C GLY A 108 -36.84 -26.70 -21.89
N LYS A 109 -36.64 -27.27 -23.09
CA LYS A 109 -37.73 -27.49 -24.06
C LYS A 109 -37.32 -28.50 -25.14
N LEU A 110 -37.34 -29.78 -24.78
CA LEU A 110 -37.63 -30.86 -25.71
C LEU A 110 -39.05 -31.33 -25.37
N LYS A 111 -40.03 -30.97 -26.21
CA LYS A 111 -41.33 -31.64 -26.45
C LYS A 111 -42.14 -30.85 -27.50
N SER A 112 -42.78 -31.61 -28.40
CA SER A 112 -43.65 -31.30 -29.55
C SER A 112 -42.96 -30.57 -30.70
N ASP A 113 -42.86 -31.09 -31.93
CA ASP A 113 -43.69 -32.06 -32.68
C ASP A 113 -42.89 -33.15 -33.41
#